data_AF-A0A436WF01-F1
#
_entry.id   AF-A0A436WF01-F1
#
_cell.length_a   1.000
_cell.length_b   1.000
_cell.length_c   1.000
_cell.angle_alpha   90.00
_cell.angle_beta   90.00
_cell.angle_gamma   90.00
#
_symmetry.space_group_name_H-M   'P 1'
#
loop_
_entity.id
_entity.type
_entity.pdbx_description
1 polymer ?
#
loop_
_entity_poly.entity_id
_entity_poly.type
_entity_poly.pdbx_seq_one_letter_code
_entity_poly.pdbx_strand_id
1 'polypeptide(L)'
;IGRRIAASIADGQSVVAACSALKRGYRRRLGGFCPDLRFVYLEIDAETARRRVGSRKGHFMPASLVDSQFATLEAPTADEPALTVDGTGRISNIVAGVLDELRTKTS
;
A
#
# COMPACT_ATOMS: atom_id res chain seq x y z
N ILE A 1 -2.95 -13.62 -1.71
CA ILE A 1 -2.75 -12.58 -0.68
C ILE A 1 -3.87 -12.60 0.36
N GLY A 2 -5.12 -12.23 0.02
CA GLY A 2 -6.25 -12.16 0.99
C GLY A 2 -6.43 -13.39 1.88
N ARG A 3 -6.53 -14.60 1.30
CA ARG A 3 -6.63 -15.86 2.09
C ARG A 3 -5.46 -16.09 3.06
N ARG A 4 -4.24 -15.68 2.70
CA ARG A 4 -3.06 -15.86 3.55
C ARG A 4 -3.08 -14.88 4.73
N ILE A 5 -3.49 -13.64 4.47
CA ILE A 5 -3.69 -12.63 5.51
C ILE A 5 -4.75 -13.13 6.51
N ALA A 6 -5.90 -13.59 6.01
CA ALA A 6 -6.97 -14.12 6.87
C ALA A 6 -6.52 -15.31 7.72
N ALA A 7 -5.77 -16.26 7.15
CA ALA A 7 -5.24 -17.41 7.89
C ALA A 7 -4.30 -16.98 9.03
N SER A 8 -3.35 -16.08 8.76
CA SER A 8 -2.42 -15.59 9.79
C SER A 8 -3.12 -14.81 10.90
N ILE A 9 -4.16 -14.03 10.58
CA ILE A 9 -4.98 -13.34 11.58
C ILE A 9 -5.75 -14.34 12.45
N ALA A 10 -6.28 -15.41 11.86
CA ALA A 10 -6.94 -16.48 12.61
C ALA A 10 -5.98 -17.20 13.58
N ASP A 11 -4.69 -17.26 13.25
CA ASP A 11 -3.62 -17.76 14.12
C ASP A 11 -3.11 -16.71 15.14
N GLY A 12 -3.82 -15.59 15.30
CA GLY A 12 -3.48 -14.51 16.23
C GLY A 12 -2.26 -13.68 15.83
N GLN A 13 -1.82 -13.75 14.58
CA GLN A 13 -0.65 -13.02 14.09
C GLN A 13 -1.02 -11.68 13.45
N SER A 14 -0.20 -10.67 13.72
CA SER A 14 -0.23 -9.40 12.97
C SER A 14 0.52 -9.55 11.64
N VAL A 15 -0.07 -9.06 10.53
CA VAL A 15 0.51 -9.20 9.19
C VAL A 15 0.61 -7.86 8.49
N VAL A 16 1.76 -7.62 7.86
CA VAL A 16 1.96 -6.54 6.87
C VAL A 16 2.37 -7.18 5.55
N ALA A 17 1.73 -6.77 4.45
CA ALA A 17 2.03 -7.27 3.12
C ALA A 17 2.15 -6.13 2.11
N ALA A 18 3.16 -6.20 1.25
CA ALA A 18 3.24 -5.34 0.08
C ALA A 18 2.32 -5.87 -1.03
N CYS A 19 1.37 -5.05 -1.47
CA CYS A 19 0.46 -5.37 -2.56
C CYS A 19 0.18 -4.09 -3.36
N SER A 20 0.21 -4.15 -4.68
CA SER A 20 -0.05 -2.96 -5.51
C SER A 20 -1.50 -2.49 -5.38
N ALA A 21 -2.47 -3.42 -5.27
CA ALA A 21 -3.89 -3.16 -5.01
C ALA A 21 -4.45 -1.89 -5.70
N LEU A 22 -4.06 -1.70 -6.96
CA LEU A 22 -4.18 -0.42 -7.66
C LEU A 22 -5.62 0.00 -7.92
N LYS A 23 -6.53 -0.97 -8.09
CA LYS A 23 -7.95 -0.74 -8.33
C LYS A 23 -8.76 -0.85 -7.04
N ARG A 24 -9.79 -0.02 -6.89
CA ARG A 24 -10.78 -0.08 -5.81
C ARG A 24 -11.44 -1.45 -5.71
N GLY A 25 -11.73 -2.07 -6.86
CA GLY A 25 -12.26 -3.44 -6.91
C GLY A 25 -11.34 -4.49 -6.24
N TYR A 26 -10.02 -4.33 -6.36
CA TYR A 26 -9.07 -5.22 -5.69
C TYR A 26 -9.02 -4.99 -4.19
N ARG A 27 -9.07 -3.72 -3.75
CA ARG A 27 -9.13 -3.36 -2.32
C ARG A 27 -10.42 -3.87 -1.67
N ARG A 28 -11.57 -3.68 -2.31
CA ARG A 28 -12.85 -4.25 -1.86
C ARG A 28 -12.81 -5.77 -1.74
N ARG A 29 -12.25 -6.46 -2.74
CA ARG A 29 -12.10 -7.92 -2.71
C ARG A 29 -11.21 -8.39 -1.56
N LEU A 30 -10.13 -7.67 -1.27
CA LEU A 30 -9.25 -7.97 -0.14
C LEU A 30 -9.94 -7.72 1.20
N GLY A 31 -10.68 -6.62 1.35
CA GLY A 31 -11.49 -6.34 2.54
C GLY A 31 -12.59 -7.39 2.78
N GLY A 32 -13.11 -8.01 1.73
CA GLY A 32 -14.05 -9.14 1.86
C GLY A 32 -13.48 -10.39 2.55
N PHE A 33 -12.16 -10.54 2.61
CA PHE A 33 -11.51 -11.63 3.36
C PHE A 33 -11.20 -11.25 4.81
N CYS A 34 -11.10 -9.95 5.11
CA CYS A 34 -10.72 -9.43 6.42
C CYS A 34 -11.30 -8.01 6.57
N PRO A 35 -12.42 -7.86 7.31
CA PRO A 35 -13.08 -6.57 7.51
C PRO A 35 -12.17 -5.50 8.14
N ASP A 36 -11.25 -5.92 9.02
CA ASP A 36 -10.32 -5.04 9.73
C ASP A 36 -9.08 -4.68 8.90
N LEU A 37 -9.00 -5.14 7.64
CA LEU A 37 -7.88 -4.85 6.76
C LEU A 37 -7.81 -3.35 6.45
N ARG A 38 -6.64 -2.77 6.72
CA ARG A 38 -6.31 -1.38 6.39
C ARG A 38 -5.29 -1.33 5.25
N PHE A 39 -5.42 -0.32 4.41
CA PHE A 39 -4.46 -0.05 3.34
C PHE A 39 -3.58 1.15 3.71
N VAL A 40 -2.31 1.09 3.35
CA VAL A 40 -1.42 2.26 3.35
C VAL A 40 -1.11 2.58 1.90
N TYR A 41 -1.58 3.72 1.43
CA TYR A 41 -1.32 4.22 0.09
C TYR A 41 -0.19 5.23 0.16
N LEU A 42 0.94 4.88 -0.44
CA LEU A 42 2.09 5.76 -0.57
C LEU A 42 1.88 6.63 -1.80
N GLU A 43 1.42 7.85 -1.58
CA GLU A 43 1.21 8.83 -2.64
C GLU A 43 2.56 9.36 -3.12
N ILE A 44 2.80 9.22 -4.41
CA ILE A 44 4.03 9.66 -5.07
C ILE A 44 3.70 9.94 -6.53
N ASP A 45 4.30 10.98 -7.08
CA ASP A 45 4.13 11.29 -8.50
C ASP A 45 4.88 10.29 -9.38
N ALA A 46 4.41 10.15 -10.63
CA ALA A 46 4.97 9.19 -11.57
C ALA A 46 6.45 9.44 -11.89
N GLU A 47 6.89 10.70 -11.91
CA GLU A 47 8.28 11.07 -12.21
C GLU A 47 9.22 10.60 -11.09
N THR A 48 8.87 10.90 -9.84
CA THR A 48 9.63 10.46 -8.66
C THR A 48 9.64 8.93 -8.56
N ALA A 49 8.53 8.26 -8.85
CA ALA A 49 8.45 6.80 -8.87
C ALA A 49 9.39 6.19 -9.93
N ARG A 50 9.35 6.69 -11.17
CA ARG A 50 10.27 6.27 -12.25
C ARG A 50 11.73 6.45 -11.85
N ARG A 51 12.08 7.63 -11.32
CA ARG A 51 13.45 7.94 -10.88
C ARG A 51 13.94 6.98 -9.80
N ARG A 52 13.10 6.67 -8.80
CA ARG A 52 13.44 5.76 -7.69
C ARG A 52 13.55 4.31 -8.12
N VAL A 53 12.70 3.86 -9.04
CA VAL A 53 12.78 2.49 -9.57
C VAL A 53 14.01 2.34 -10.46
N GLY A 54 14.29 3.32 -11.32
CA GLY A 54 15.45 3.31 -12.22
C GLY A 54 16.81 3.37 -11.50
N SER A 55 16.88 3.93 -10.29
CA SER A 55 18.11 3.98 -9.51
C SER A 55 18.41 2.72 -8.69
N ARG A 56 17.47 1.76 -8.60
CA ARG A 56 17.68 0.51 -7.85
C ARG A 56 18.62 -0.43 -8.62
N LYS A 57 19.75 -0.77 -8.00
CA LYS A 57 20.65 -1.83 -8.49
C LYS A 57 20.11 -3.20 -8.04
N GLY A 58 20.06 -4.18 -8.95
CA GLY A 58 19.79 -5.59 -8.62
C GLY A 58 18.36 -6.10 -8.82
N HIS A 59 17.39 -5.24 -9.12
CA HIS A 59 16.04 -5.65 -9.50
C HIS A 59 15.58 -4.90 -10.76
N PHE A 60 15.54 -5.58 -11.89
CA PHE A 60 15.10 -5.00 -13.16
C PHE A 60 13.58 -4.83 -13.15
N MET A 61 13.09 -3.70 -12.64
CA MET A 61 11.73 -3.24 -12.90
C MET A 61 11.78 -2.26 -14.08
N PRO A 62 11.25 -2.61 -15.26
CA PRO A 62 11.28 -1.71 -16.40
C PRO A 62 10.41 -0.48 -16.10
N ALA A 63 10.84 0.69 -16.57
CA ALA A 63 10.10 1.96 -16.39
C ALA A 63 8.66 1.85 -16.91
N SER A 64 8.43 1.06 -17.96
CA SER A 64 7.11 0.76 -18.51
C SER A 64 6.15 0.11 -17.51
N LEU A 65 6.67 -0.60 -16.50
CA LEU A 65 5.84 -1.16 -15.44
C LEU A 65 5.28 -0.04 -14.55
N VAL A 66 6.09 0.97 -14.22
CA VAL A 66 5.64 2.14 -13.46
C VAL A 66 4.51 2.82 -14.21
N ASP A 67 4.67 3.06 -15.51
CA ASP A 67 3.64 3.68 -16.35
C ASP A 67 2.33 2.88 -16.34
N SER A 68 2.41 1.57 -16.49
CA SER A 68 1.23 0.69 -16.45
C SER A 68 0.52 0.71 -15.09
N GLN A 69 1.28 0.86 -13.99
CA GLN A 69 0.71 0.92 -12.65
C GLN A 69 -0.02 2.24 -12.44
N PHE A 70 0.57 3.37 -12.82
CA PHE A 70 -0.09 4.68 -12.74
C PHE A 70 -1.32 4.76 -13.65
N ALA A 71 -1.27 4.18 -14.85
CA ALA A 71 -2.44 4.09 -15.72
C ALA A 71 -3.59 3.25 -15.12
N THR A 72 -3.26 2.31 -14.23
CA THR A 72 -4.22 1.43 -13.55
C THR A 72 -4.66 1.97 -12.18
N LEU A 73 -3.96 2.95 -11.65
CA LEU A 73 -4.13 3.44 -10.28
C LEU A 73 -5.46 4.18 -10.15
N GLU A 74 -6.33 3.62 -9.31
CA GLU A 74 -7.49 4.30 -8.76
C GLU A 74 -7.12 4.71 -7.34
N ALA A 75 -6.72 5.98 -7.16
CA ALA A 75 -6.33 6.50 -5.85
C ALA A 75 -7.45 6.27 -4.81
N PRO A 76 -7.13 5.80 -3.59
CA PRO A 76 -8.15 5.58 -2.57
C PRO A 76 -8.87 6.87 -2.20
N THR A 77 -10.18 6.76 -2.03
CA THR A 77 -11.05 7.85 -1.57
C THR A 77 -11.28 7.77 -0.05
N ALA A 78 -11.81 8.83 0.55
CA ALA A 78 -12.01 8.92 2.00
C ALA A 78 -12.99 7.88 2.59
N ASP A 79 -13.83 7.26 1.76
CA ASP A 79 -14.73 6.16 2.14
C ASP A 79 -14.05 4.77 2.13
N GLU A 80 -12.80 4.67 1.69
CA GLU A 80 -12.02 3.44 1.74
C GLU A 80 -11.21 3.36 3.05
N PRO A 81 -10.95 2.15 3.60
CA PRO A 81 -10.14 1.96 4.80
C PRO A 81 -8.63 2.12 4.49
N ALA A 82 -8.26 3.21 3.82
CA ALA A 82 -6.92 3.53 3.37
C ALA A 82 -6.38 4.78 4.08
N LEU A 83 -5.11 4.70 4.49
CA LEU A 83 -4.33 5.84 4.95
C LEU A 83 -3.43 6.29 3.81
N THR A 84 -3.62 7.52 3.33
CA THR A 84 -2.74 8.15 2.34
C THR A 84 -1.56 8.80 3.05
N VAL A 85 -0.34 8.49 2.60
CA VAL A 85 0.91 9.03 3.17
C VAL A 85 1.81 9.51 2.04
N ASP A 86 2.46 10.65 2.24
CA ASP A 86 3.48 11.15 1.30
C ASP A 86 4.65 10.16 1.21
N GLY A 87 4.75 9.49 0.06
CA GLY A 87 5.79 8.53 -0.25
C GLY A 87 7.14 9.16 -0.57
N THR A 88 7.23 10.49 -0.73
CA THR A 88 8.47 11.19 -1.10
C THR A 88 9.42 11.42 0.08
N GLY A 89 8.90 11.34 1.31
CA GLY A 89 9.67 11.52 2.54
C GLY A 89 10.75 10.45 2.80
N ARG A 90 11.50 10.65 3.90
CA ARG A 90 12.42 9.63 4.43
C ARG A 90 11.63 8.43 4.93
N ILE A 91 12.14 7.21 4.68
CA ILE A 91 11.49 5.95 5.11
C ILE A 91 11.17 5.98 6.61
N SER A 92 12.08 6.47 7.44
CA SER A 92 11.87 6.60 8.89
C SER A 92 10.64 7.43 9.24
N ASN A 93 10.41 8.53 8.53
CA ASN A 93 9.31 9.45 8.79
C ASN A 93 7.99 8.85 8.31
N ILE A 94 8.00 8.19 7.14
CA ILE A 94 6.83 7.48 6.61
C ILE A 94 6.40 6.39 7.58
N VAL A 95 7.34 5.55 8.04
CA VAL A 95 7.04 4.47 9.00
C VAL A 95 6.51 5.03 10.32
N ALA A 96 7.16 6.07 10.87
CA ALA A 96 6.71 6.69 12.11
C ALA A 96 5.28 7.26 11.99
N GLY A 97 4.98 7.98 10.91
CA GLY A 97 3.65 8.55 10.68
C GLY A 97 2.56 7.49 10.50
N VAL A 98 2.85 6.40 9.77
CA VAL A 98 1.93 5.26 9.63
C VAL A 98 1.64 4.62 10.99
N LEU A 99 2.66 4.40 11.82
CA LEU A 99 2.48 3.79 13.14
C LEU A 99 1.65 4.67 14.08
N ASP A 100 1.81 5.99 14.01
CA ASP A 100 1.05 6.93 14.83
C ASP A 100 -0.45 6.92 14.46
N GLU A 101 -0.76 7.01 13.17
CA GLU A 101 -2.13 6.92 12.64
C GLU A 101 -2.83 5.58 12.94
N LEU A 102 -2.08 4.48 12.92
CA LEU A 102 -2.65 3.17 13.25
C LEU A 102 -2.95 3.05 14.75
N ARG A 103 -2.19 3.72 15.61
CA ARG A 103 -2.43 3.72 17.07
C ARG A 103 -3.63 4.56 17.45
N THR A 104 -3.80 5.74 16.85
CA THR A 104 -4.89 6.68 17.19
C THR A 104 -6.27 6.18 16.76
N LYS A 105 -6.36 5.33 15.73
CA LYS A 105 -7.63 4.75 15.24
C LYS A 105 -8.02 3.41 15.87
N THR A 106 -7.23 2.92 16.84
CA THR A 106 -7.50 1.67 17.58
C THR A 106 -8.11 1.95 18.96
N SER A 107 -8.45 3.22 19.28
CA SER A 107 -9.15 3.63 20.52
C SER A 107 -10.59 4.04 20.25
#